data_AF-A0A6A4VF85-F1
#
_entry.id   AF-A0A6A4VF85-F1
#
_cell.length_a   1.000
_cell.length_b   1.000
_cell.length_c   1.000
_cell.angle_alpha   90.00
_cell.angle_beta   90.00
_cell.angle_gamma   90.00
#
_symmetry.space_group_name_H-M   'P 1'
#
loop_
_entity.id
_entity.type
_entity.pdbx_description
1 polymer ?
#
loop_
_entity_poly.entity_id
_entity_poly.type
_entity_poly.pdbx_seq_one_letter_code
_entity_poly.pdbx_strand_id
1 'polypeptide(L)'
;MEPSEVAVGGSYLVQRPDRQWHSAVVLQQRPSGAHTEYYVHYDGHNRRLDEWVPIGRLRRQESDPNSGKDRSSSSDPLLDSDRKITRNQKRKHDEINHVQKSYDEMDPTTAALEKEHETITKVKYIDRVQGDCGWRQPPGREIYRKGTLSVYEVDGADHKVYGQNLCLLAKLFLDHKTLYFDVEPFLFYILCEVDKQGAHVVGYFSKVMTEVVVPFWREFLTECSFKEQGEY
;
A
#
# COMPACT_ATOMS: atom_id res chain seq x y z
N MET A 1 35.68 16.41 -19.79
CA MET A 1 34.73 15.28 -19.77
C MET A 1 33.46 15.84 -19.16
N GLU A 2 32.49 16.15 -20.01
CA GLU A 2 31.21 16.77 -19.62
C GLU A 2 30.45 15.87 -18.62
N PRO A 3 29.74 16.43 -17.63
CA PRO A 3 28.89 15.64 -16.76
C PRO A 3 27.83 14.96 -17.63
N SER A 4 27.81 13.63 -17.61
CA SER A 4 26.79 12.84 -18.27
C SER A 4 25.42 13.24 -17.72
N GLU A 5 24.70 14.04 -18.50
CA GLU A 5 23.38 14.55 -18.15
C GLU A 5 22.44 13.36 -17.89
N VAL A 6 21.90 13.29 -16.68
CA VAL A 6 20.99 12.23 -16.26
C VAL A 6 19.61 12.56 -16.83
N ALA A 7 19.08 11.71 -17.69
CA ALA A 7 17.79 11.87 -18.33
C ALA A 7 16.66 11.35 -17.43
N VAL A 8 15.64 12.18 -17.21
CA VAL A 8 14.39 11.76 -16.58
C VAL A 8 13.69 10.74 -17.48
N GLY A 9 13.26 9.61 -16.91
CA GLY A 9 12.73 8.43 -17.59
C GLY A 9 13.79 7.38 -17.95
N GLY A 10 15.09 7.67 -17.73
CA GLY A 10 16.17 6.71 -17.99
C GLY A 10 16.34 5.69 -16.85
N SER A 11 16.79 4.48 -17.21
CA SER A 11 17.22 3.45 -16.28
C SER A 11 18.69 3.62 -15.92
N TYR A 12 18.99 3.63 -14.62
CA TYR A 12 20.32 3.81 -14.05
C TYR A 12 20.53 2.81 -12.92
N LEU A 13 21.80 2.52 -12.62
CA LEU A 13 22.17 1.81 -11.40
C LEU A 13 22.32 2.82 -10.27
N VAL A 14 21.64 2.58 -9.17
CA VAL A 14 21.68 3.42 -7.97
C VAL A 14 22.30 2.64 -6.81
N GLN A 15 23.30 3.24 -6.16
CA GLN A 15 23.94 2.66 -4.98
C GLN A 15 23.14 2.94 -3.71
N ARG A 16 22.69 1.89 -3.04
CA ARG A 16 21.95 1.96 -1.78
C ARG A 16 22.89 2.05 -0.56
N PRO A 17 22.39 2.36 0.65
CA PRO A 17 23.20 2.43 1.88
C PRO A 17 23.93 1.12 2.24
N ASP A 18 23.41 -0.02 1.78
CA ASP A 18 24.03 -1.35 1.87
C ASP A 18 25.21 -1.56 0.91
N ARG A 19 25.58 -0.53 0.13
CA ARG A 19 26.61 -0.52 -0.92
C ARG A 19 26.30 -1.40 -2.13
N GLN A 20 25.10 -1.95 -2.23
CA GLN A 20 24.66 -2.70 -3.40
C GLN A 20 24.11 -1.76 -4.48
N TRP A 21 24.29 -2.16 -5.74
CA TRP A 21 23.80 -1.44 -6.91
C TRP A 21 22.48 -2.06 -7.36
N HIS A 22 21.45 -1.24 -7.45
CA HIS A 22 20.12 -1.65 -7.88
C HIS A 22 19.72 -0.89 -9.14
N SER A 23 19.01 -1.56 -10.04
CA SER A 23 18.40 -0.90 -11.19
C SER A 23 17.27 -0.01 -10.71
N ALA A 24 17.23 1.23 -11.20
CA ALA A 24 16.20 2.19 -10.87
C ALA A 24 15.92 3.12 -12.05
N VAL A 25 14.68 3.59 -12.17
CA VAL A 25 14.28 4.60 -13.14
C VAL A 25 14.29 5.97 -12.46
N VAL A 26 14.92 6.94 -13.11
CA VAL A 26 14.86 8.35 -12.66
C VAL A 26 13.50 8.91 -13.07
N LEU A 27 12.68 9.31 -12.11
CA LEU A 27 11.34 9.82 -12.36
C LEU A 27 11.28 11.35 -12.35
N GLN A 28 12.10 12.00 -11.54
CA GLN A 28 12.14 13.45 -11.44
C GLN A 28 13.56 13.95 -11.13
N GLN A 29 13.80 15.22 -11.46
CA GLN A 29 15.01 15.95 -11.12
C GLN A 29 14.62 17.23 -10.39
N ARG A 30 15.35 17.61 -9.36
CA ARG A 30 15.21 18.91 -8.71
C ARG A 30 16.58 19.58 -8.46
N PRO A 31 16.67 20.92 -8.56
CA PRO A 31 17.81 21.65 -8.05
C PRO A 31 17.75 21.73 -6.52
N SER A 32 18.83 21.32 -5.85
CA SER A 32 19.00 21.41 -4.39
C SER A 32 20.26 22.22 -4.09
N GLY A 33 20.14 23.54 -4.19
CA GLY A 33 21.27 24.47 -4.01
C GLY A 33 22.34 24.31 -5.08
N ALA A 34 23.53 23.86 -4.69
CA ALA A 34 24.68 23.64 -5.58
C ALA A 34 24.70 22.24 -6.24
N HIS A 35 23.75 21.37 -5.90
CA HIS A 35 23.70 19.99 -6.38
C HIS A 35 22.34 19.68 -7.02
N THR A 36 22.35 18.72 -7.95
CA THR A 36 21.14 18.20 -8.57
C THR A 36 20.80 16.86 -7.92
N GLU A 37 19.56 16.72 -7.47
CA GLU A 37 19.03 15.49 -6.91
C GLU A 37 18.01 14.87 -7.85
N TYR A 38 17.96 13.54 -7.84
CA TYR A 38 17.13 12.73 -8.71
C TYR A 38 16.22 11.86 -7.86
N TYR A 39 14.92 11.90 -8.13
CA TYR A 39 13.95 11.00 -7.51
C TYR A 39 13.94 9.69 -8.29
N VAL A 40 14.29 8.59 -7.62
CA VAL A 40 14.47 7.28 -8.26
C VAL A 40 13.47 6.26 -7.75
N HIS A 41 12.97 5.43 -8.65
CA HIS A 41 12.16 4.26 -8.34
C HIS A 41 12.94 2.98 -8.66
N TYR A 42 13.14 2.14 -7.66
CA TYR A 42 13.90 0.89 -7.80
C TYR A 42 13.06 -0.21 -8.47
N ASP A 43 13.62 -0.84 -9.51
CA ASP A 43 12.93 -1.88 -10.28
C ASP A 43 12.60 -3.10 -9.41
N GLY A 44 11.33 -3.51 -9.38
CA GLY A 44 10.87 -4.66 -8.60
C GLY A 44 10.80 -4.43 -7.09
N HIS A 45 11.02 -3.20 -6.62
CA HIS A 45 10.93 -2.84 -5.21
C HIS A 45 9.69 -1.98 -4.92
N ASN A 46 9.24 -2.00 -3.65
CA ASN A 46 8.08 -1.23 -3.21
C ASN A 46 8.37 0.28 -3.23
N ARG A 47 7.45 1.08 -3.78
CA ARG A 47 7.54 2.55 -3.90
C ARG A 47 7.82 3.30 -2.60
N ARG A 48 7.55 2.71 -1.43
CA ARG A 48 7.94 3.29 -0.13
C ARG A 48 9.46 3.44 0.05
N LEU A 49 10.24 2.77 -0.80
CA LEU A 49 11.70 2.83 -0.82
C LEU A 49 12.24 3.85 -1.82
N ASP A 50 11.37 4.53 -2.56
CA ASP A 50 11.76 5.60 -3.47
C ASP A 50 12.40 6.74 -2.68
N GLU A 51 13.48 7.31 -3.20
CA GLU A 51 14.26 8.32 -2.50
C GLU A 51 14.84 9.35 -3.48
N TRP A 52 15.22 10.51 -2.92
CA TRP A 52 16.03 11.50 -3.62
C TRP A 52 17.50 11.14 -3.46
N VAL A 53 18.19 10.91 -4.57
CA VAL A 53 19.62 10.57 -4.60
C VAL A 53 20.43 11.62 -5.35
N PRO A 54 21.65 11.94 -4.88
CA PRO A 54 22.56 12.82 -5.62
C PRO A 54 23.17 12.10 -6.83
N ILE A 55 23.61 12.86 -7.83
CA ILE A 55 24.25 12.32 -9.04
C ILE A 55 25.38 11.31 -8.77
N GLY A 56 26.14 11.48 -7.68
CA GLY A 56 27.25 10.59 -7.31
C GLY A 56 26.84 9.15 -6.97
N ARG A 57 25.54 8.88 -6.76
CA ARG A 57 25.02 7.52 -6.56
C ARG A 57 24.46 6.87 -7.82
N LEU A 58 24.38 7.60 -8.94
CA LEU A 58 23.86 7.09 -10.19
C LEU A 58 25.02 6.66 -11.10
N ARG A 59 24.90 5.47 -11.68
CA ARG A 59 25.78 4.99 -12.74
C ARG A 59 24.96 4.60 -13.96
N ARG A 60 25.36 5.07 -15.13
CA ARG A 60 24.78 4.63 -16.39
C ARG A 60 25.16 3.17 -16.62
N GLN A 61 24.16 2.33 -16.91
CA GLN A 61 24.43 0.97 -17.36
C GLN A 61 25.05 1.06 -18.76
N GLU A 62 26.35 0.83 -18.87
CA GLU A 62 27.02 0.70 -20.16
C GLU A 62 26.51 -0.60 -20.80
N SER A 63 25.80 -0.47 -21.91
CA SER A 63 25.39 -1.62 -22.72
C SER A 63 26.64 -2.20 -23.39
N ASP A 64 27.03 -3.42 -23.01
CA ASP A 64 28.01 -4.21 -23.74
C ASP A 64 27.61 -4.32 -25.23
N PRO A 65 28.50 -4.02 -26.19
CA PRO A 65 28.16 -4.01 -27.62
C PRO A 65 28.09 -5.41 -28.26
N ASN A 66 28.04 -6.49 -27.49
CA ASN A 66 28.12 -7.85 -28.03
C ASN A 66 27.00 -8.80 -27.57
N SER A 67 25.75 -8.33 -27.60
CA SER A 67 24.58 -9.20 -27.69
C SER A 67 23.70 -8.79 -28.87
N GLY A 68 24.22 -9.00 -30.08
CA GLY A 68 23.44 -8.90 -31.30
C GLY A 68 22.59 -10.17 -31.47
N LYS A 69 21.28 -10.08 -31.22
CA LYS A 69 20.27 -10.36 -32.26
C LYS A 69 18.86 -10.01 -31.83
N ASP A 70 18.27 -9.17 -32.67
CA ASP A 70 16.86 -9.07 -33.02
C ASP A 70 15.90 -8.54 -31.94
N ARG A 71 15.69 -7.22 -31.96
CA ARG A 71 14.47 -6.65 -32.57
C ARG A 71 14.53 -5.12 -32.63
N SER A 72 14.50 -4.65 -33.87
CA SER A 72 14.28 -3.26 -34.28
C SER A 72 13.00 -2.69 -33.69
N SER A 73 13.12 -1.44 -33.20
CA SER A 73 12.22 -0.28 -33.39
C SER A 73 10.83 -0.59 -33.94
N SER A 74 9.73 -0.12 -33.37
CA SER A 74 9.46 1.26 -32.96
C SER A 74 8.06 1.33 -32.32
N SER A 75 7.78 2.50 -31.74
CA SER A 75 6.47 3.10 -31.43
C SER A 75 5.65 2.51 -30.29
N ASP A 76 5.30 3.42 -29.37
CA ASP A 76 4.10 3.42 -28.52
C ASP A 76 2.93 2.57 -29.06
N PRO A 77 2.17 1.94 -28.15
CA PRO A 77 0.76 2.25 -28.13
C PRO A 77 0.17 2.25 -26.70
N LEU A 78 -0.05 3.44 -26.15
CA LEU A 78 -1.43 3.73 -25.78
C LEU A 78 -2.23 3.73 -27.08
N LEU A 79 -3.24 2.85 -27.16
CA LEU A 79 -4.15 2.58 -28.29
C LEU A 79 -3.63 1.55 -29.31
N ASP A 80 -4.04 0.29 -29.12
CA ASP A 80 -4.86 -0.50 -30.08
C ASP A 80 -4.53 -2.02 -30.09
N SER A 81 -5.57 -2.77 -30.42
CA SER A 81 -5.90 -4.19 -30.31
C SER A 81 -4.91 -5.24 -30.89
N ASP A 82 -5.05 -6.47 -30.38
CA ASP A 82 -4.79 -7.76 -31.06
C ASP A 82 -3.36 -8.23 -31.39
N ARG A 83 -2.59 -8.65 -30.37
CA ARG A 83 -1.56 -9.70 -30.55
C ARG A 83 -1.95 -10.97 -29.81
N LYS A 84 -2.38 -11.98 -30.59
CA LYS A 84 -2.77 -13.32 -30.12
C LYS A 84 -1.59 -14.02 -29.44
N ILE A 85 -1.63 -14.11 -28.11
CA ILE A 85 -0.64 -14.81 -27.29
C ILE A 85 -0.75 -16.33 -27.49
N THR A 86 0.34 -17.08 -27.31
CA THR A 86 0.28 -18.55 -27.42
C THR A 86 -0.47 -19.13 -26.22
N ARG A 87 -1.25 -20.20 -26.45
CA ARG A 87 -2.10 -20.84 -25.44
C ARG A 87 -1.36 -21.20 -24.14
N ASN A 88 -0.07 -21.56 -24.25
CA ASN A 88 0.76 -21.94 -23.11
C ASN A 88 1.35 -20.73 -22.35
N GLN A 89 1.63 -19.63 -23.06
CA GLN A 89 2.09 -18.38 -22.43
C GLN A 89 0.95 -17.68 -21.67
N LYS A 90 -0.28 -17.72 -22.18
CA LYS A 90 -1.46 -17.21 -21.49
C LYS A 90 -1.65 -17.89 -20.12
N ARG A 91 -1.59 -19.22 -20.12
CA ARG A 91 -1.80 -20.03 -18.90
C ARG A 91 -0.75 -19.73 -17.81
N LYS A 92 0.53 -19.62 -18.17
CA LYS A 92 1.60 -19.24 -17.23
C LYS A 92 1.46 -17.80 -16.71
N HIS A 93 1.03 -16.89 -17.57
CA HIS A 93 0.84 -15.49 -17.19
C HIS A 93 -0.31 -15.33 -16.18
N ASP A 94 -1.39 -16.08 -16.35
CA ASP A 94 -2.58 -16.00 -15.50
C ASP A 94 -2.37 -16.71 -14.15
N GLU A 95 -1.58 -17.80 -14.12
CA GLU A 95 -1.20 -18.53 -12.91
C GLU A 95 -0.33 -17.72 -11.94
N ILE A 96 0.62 -16.93 -12.45
CA ILE A 96 1.57 -16.18 -11.62
C ILE A 96 0.92 -14.91 -11.06
N ASN A 97 0.00 -14.29 -11.80
CA ASN A 97 -0.57 -12.99 -11.46
C ASN A 97 -1.89 -13.05 -10.67
N HIS A 98 -2.40 -14.23 -10.31
CA HIS A 98 -3.71 -14.40 -9.65
C HIS A 98 -4.82 -13.55 -10.32
N VAL A 99 -4.76 -13.45 -11.64
CA VAL A 99 -5.70 -12.65 -12.42
C VAL A 99 -7.05 -13.34 -12.29
N GLN A 100 -8.04 -12.64 -11.73
CA GLN A 100 -9.42 -13.07 -11.86
C GLN A 100 -9.70 -13.26 -13.36
N LYS A 101 -10.06 -14.48 -13.76
CA LYS A 101 -10.34 -14.81 -15.16
C LYS A 101 -11.26 -13.76 -15.74
N SER A 102 -10.90 -13.23 -16.90
CA SER A 102 -11.77 -12.32 -17.65
C SER A 102 -13.14 -12.98 -17.84
N TYR A 103 -14.19 -12.18 -17.66
CA TYR A 103 -15.61 -12.59 -17.65
C TYR A 103 -16.00 -13.51 -18.82
N ASP A 104 -15.34 -13.33 -19.97
CA ASP A 104 -15.61 -14.07 -21.21
C ASP A 104 -15.09 -15.52 -21.21
N GLU A 105 -14.37 -15.96 -20.17
CA GLU A 105 -13.78 -17.31 -20.08
C GLU A 105 -14.34 -18.18 -18.93
N MET A 106 -15.42 -17.77 -18.26
CA MET A 106 -16.01 -18.55 -17.18
C MET A 106 -17.07 -19.55 -17.66
N ASP A 107 -17.11 -20.73 -17.04
CA ASP A 107 -18.14 -21.74 -17.27
C ASP A 107 -19.54 -21.14 -16.97
N PRO A 108 -20.59 -21.46 -17.75
CA PRO A 108 -21.92 -20.87 -17.59
C PRO A 108 -22.48 -20.97 -16.17
N THR A 109 -22.11 -22.01 -15.42
CA THR A 109 -22.55 -22.19 -14.03
C THR A 109 -21.83 -21.24 -13.07
N THR A 110 -20.54 -20.98 -13.29
CA THR A 110 -19.77 -20.03 -12.47
C THR A 110 -20.18 -18.59 -12.78
N ALA A 111 -20.42 -18.26 -14.05
CA ALA A 111 -20.94 -16.95 -14.46
C ALA A 111 -22.35 -16.68 -13.89
N ALA A 112 -23.21 -17.70 -13.79
CA ALA A 112 -24.51 -17.58 -13.16
C ALA A 112 -24.40 -17.33 -11.64
N LEU A 113 -23.52 -18.07 -10.95
CA LEU A 113 -23.27 -17.89 -9.52
C LEU A 113 -22.63 -16.54 -9.21
N GLU A 114 -21.71 -16.06 -10.05
CA GLU A 114 -21.09 -14.74 -9.90
C GLU A 114 -22.06 -13.61 -10.21
N LYS A 115 -22.92 -13.76 -11.22
CA LYS A 115 -23.98 -12.78 -11.52
C LYS A 115 -25.02 -12.73 -10.40
N GLU A 116 -25.36 -13.89 -9.83
CA GLU A 116 -26.18 -13.96 -8.63
C GLU A 116 -25.48 -13.24 -7.47
N HIS A 117 -24.21 -13.54 -7.23
CA HIS A 117 -23.39 -12.89 -6.21
C HIS A 117 -23.28 -11.36 -6.42
N GLU A 118 -23.10 -10.89 -7.64
CA GLU A 118 -23.07 -9.48 -8.03
C GLU A 118 -24.44 -8.82 -7.81
N THR A 119 -25.53 -9.53 -8.09
CA THR A 119 -26.89 -9.00 -7.81
C THR A 119 -27.22 -8.97 -6.33
N ILE A 120 -26.69 -9.92 -5.54
CA ILE A 120 -26.86 -9.97 -4.08
C ILE A 120 -26.01 -8.89 -3.39
N THR A 121 -24.79 -8.67 -3.89
CA THR A 121 -23.83 -7.70 -3.32
C THR A 121 -23.97 -6.28 -3.89
N LYS A 122 -24.79 -6.08 -4.93
CA LYS A 122 -25.17 -4.76 -5.43
C LYS A 122 -25.96 -4.00 -4.37
N VAL A 123 -25.24 -3.25 -3.55
CA VAL A 123 -25.81 -2.20 -2.71
C VAL A 123 -26.38 -1.13 -3.65
N LYS A 124 -27.69 -1.17 -3.86
CA LYS A 124 -28.41 -0.07 -4.50
C LYS A 124 -28.42 1.12 -3.54
N TYR A 125 -28.10 2.29 -4.08
CA TYR A 125 -28.26 3.63 -3.49
C TYR A 125 -28.89 3.62 -2.09
N ILE A 126 -28.06 3.76 -1.07
CA ILE A 126 -28.52 4.00 0.30
C ILE A 126 -28.95 5.47 0.36
N ASP A 127 -30.20 5.74 0.01
CA ASP A 127 -30.80 7.08 0.08
C ASP A 127 -30.95 7.56 1.53
N ARG A 128 -31.05 6.61 2.48
CA ARG A 128 -31.10 6.85 3.92
C ARG A 128 -30.57 5.66 4.71
N VAL A 129 -29.58 5.90 5.57
CA VAL A 129 -29.26 4.98 6.69
C VAL A 129 -30.34 5.17 7.74
N GLN A 130 -31.13 4.13 7.98
CA GLN A 130 -32.25 4.16 8.94
C GLN A 130 -31.71 4.44 10.35
N GLY A 131 -32.32 5.42 11.03
CA GLY A 131 -31.79 6.10 12.23
C GLY A 131 -31.81 5.31 13.55
N ASP A 132 -31.90 3.98 13.50
CA ASP A 132 -31.94 3.12 14.70
C ASP A 132 -30.54 2.75 15.22
N CYS A 133 -29.49 3.36 14.66
CA CYS A 133 -28.12 3.21 15.16
C CYS A 133 -27.95 4.02 16.46
N GLY A 134 -27.82 3.32 17.59
CA GLY A 134 -27.50 3.92 18.90
C GLY A 134 -26.02 4.28 19.09
N TRP A 135 -25.14 3.82 18.20
CA TRP A 135 -23.71 4.08 18.31
C TRP A 135 -23.39 5.52 17.94
N ARG A 136 -22.66 6.21 18.83
CA ARG A 136 -22.14 7.57 18.63
C ARG A 136 -20.62 7.64 18.76
N GLN A 137 -19.98 6.50 18.92
CA GLN A 137 -18.53 6.36 19.07
C GLN A 137 -18.11 4.96 18.60
N PRO A 138 -16.82 4.75 18.30
CA PRO A 138 -16.31 3.41 18.02
C PRO A 138 -16.60 2.45 19.19
N PRO A 139 -16.75 1.15 18.91
CA PRO A 139 -16.73 0.13 19.94
C PRO A 139 -15.34 0.06 20.61
N GLY A 140 -15.16 -0.87 21.55
CA GLY A 140 -13.88 -1.05 22.24
C GLY A 140 -13.63 -0.03 23.34
N ARG A 141 -12.35 0.17 23.69
CA ARG A 141 -11.92 0.94 24.85
C ARG A 141 -11.27 2.25 24.43
N GLU A 142 -11.69 3.37 25.00
CA GLU A 142 -10.95 4.63 24.89
C GLU A 142 -9.63 4.52 25.67
N ILE A 143 -8.51 4.61 24.97
CA ILE A 143 -7.16 4.48 25.55
C ILE A 143 -6.41 5.82 25.65
N TYR A 144 -6.91 6.84 24.96
CA TYR A 144 -6.30 8.17 24.97
C TYR A 144 -7.36 9.24 24.79
N ARG A 145 -7.23 10.32 25.56
CA ARG A 145 -8.07 11.52 25.43
C ARG A 145 -7.23 12.77 25.64
N LYS A 146 -7.29 13.70 24.69
CA LYS A 146 -6.73 15.05 24.85
C LYS A 146 -7.56 16.08 24.09
N GLY A 147 -8.28 16.91 24.83
CA GLY A 147 -9.17 17.92 24.25
C GLY A 147 -10.31 17.26 23.45
N THR A 148 -10.41 17.62 22.16
CA THR A 148 -11.37 17.04 21.21
C THR A 148 -10.86 15.75 20.56
N LEU A 149 -9.60 15.35 20.75
CA LEU A 149 -9.06 14.13 20.15
C LEU A 149 -9.17 12.94 21.13
N SER A 150 -9.62 11.81 20.61
CA SER A 150 -9.73 10.54 21.32
C SER A 150 -9.19 9.39 20.47
N VAL A 151 -8.60 8.37 21.11
CA VAL A 151 -8.20 7.13 20.44
C VAL A 151 -8.86 5.94 21.12
N TYR A 152 -9.52 5.10 20.32
CA TYR A 152 -10.17 3.87 20.74
C TYR A 152 -9.35 2.66 20.30
N GLU A 153 -9.12 1.72 21.20
CA GLU A 153 -8.57 0.41 20.93
C GLU A 153 -9.73 -0.60 20.76
N VAL A 154 -9.81 -1.19 19.57
CA VAL A 154 -10.85 -2.14 19.18
C VAL A 154 -10.19 -3.46 18.83
N ASP A 155 -10.55 -4.50 19.57
CA ASP A 155 -10.13 -5.86 19.25
C ASP A 155 -10.93 -6.40 18.06
N GLY A 156 -10.22 -6.84 17.02
CA GLY A 156 -10.82 -7.47 15.85
C GLY A 156 -11.45 -8.82 16.15
N ALA A 157 -11.02 -9.53 17.20
CA ALA A 157 -11.65 -10.76 17.65
C ALA A 157 -13.04 -10.50 18.28
N ASP A 158 -13.16 -9.45 19.09
CA ASP A 158 -14.40 -9.06 19.76
C ASP A 158 -15.39 -8.36 18.83
N HIS A 159 -14.89 -7.52 17.92
CA HIS A 159 -15.69 -6.64 17.07
C HIS A 159 -15.47 -6.92 15.57
N LYS A 160 -15.59 -8.19 15.17
CA LYS A 160 -15.33 -8.67 13.81
C LYS A 160 -16.00 -7.84 12.72
N VAL A 161 -17.30 -7.58 12.85
CA VAL A 161 -18.07 -6.82 11.85
C VAL A 161 -17.57 -5.38 11.71
N TYR A 162 -17.26 -4.72 12.83
CA TYR A 162 -16.72 -3.36 12.82
C TYR A 162 -15.34 -3.33 12.18
N GLY A 163 -14.45 -4.26 12.54
CA GLY A 163 -13.12 -4.39 11.96
C GLY A 163 -13.15 -4.69 10.46
N GLN A 164 -14.08 -5.55 10.00
CA GLN A 164 -14.29 -5.85 8.58
C GLN A 164 -14.75 -4.61 7.81
N ASN A 165 -15.75 -3.88 8.32
CA ASN A 165 -16.24 -2.64 7.70
C ASN A 165 -15.14 -1.58 7.60
N LEU A 166 -14.31 -1.46 8.65
CA LEU A 166 -13.18 -0.54 8.68
C LEU A 166 -12.10 -0.95 7.65
N CYS A 167 -11.86 -2.26 7.49
CA CYS A 167 -10.97 -2.78 6.47
C CYS A 167 -11.47 -2.53 5.05
N LEU A 168 -12.77 -2.72 4.81
CA LEU A 168 -13.43 -2.42 3.54
C LEU A 168 -13.34 -0.93 3.19
N LEU A 169 -13.60 -0.05 4.17
CA LEU A 169 -13.45 1.39 4.00
C LEU A 169 -12.02 1.77 3.59
N ALA A 170 -11.00 1.20 4.24
CA ALA A 170 -9.62 1.48 3.86
C ALA A 170 -9.21 0.88 2.53
N LYS A 171 -9.81 -0.23 2.09
CA LYS A 171 -9.52 -0.82 0.77
C LYS A 171 -9.86 0.14 -0.38
N LEU A 172 -10.77 1.10 -0.15
CA LEU A 172 -11.07 2.18 -1.10
C LEU A 172 -9.91 3.17 -1.28
N PHE A 173 -9.03 3.29 -0.27
CA PHE A 173 -7.91 4.24 -0.26
C PHE A 173 -6.53 3.56 -0.31
N LEU A 174 -6.47 2.25 -0.04
CA LEU A 174 -5.25 1.45 -0.02
C LEU A 174 -5.31 0.35 -1.08
N ASP A 175 -4.51 0.50 -2.14
CA ASP A 175 -4.42 -0.46 -3.24
C ASP A 175 -4.02 -1.85 -2.75
N HIS A 176 -3.12 -1.92 -1.77
CA HIS A 176 -2.49 -3.16 -1.30
C HIS A 176 -3.00 -3.66 0.06
N LYS A 177 -4.25 -3.40 0.44
CA LYS A 177 -4.83 -4.03 1.64
C LYS A 177 -5.15 -5.50 1.36
N THR A 178 -4.32 -6.40 1.89
CA THR A 178 -4.34 -7.85 1.62
C THR A 178 -5.30 -8.64 2.51
N LEU A 179 -5.62 -8.12 3.70
CA LEU A 179 -6.48 -8.79 4.69
C LEU A 179 -7.62 -7.85 5.10
N TYR A 180 -8.84 -8.30 4.83
CA TYR A 180 -10.08 -7.56 5.11
C TYR A 180 -11.21 -8.43 5.66
N PHE A 181 -11.14 -9.76 5.52
CA PHE A 181 -12.07 -10.70 6.14
C PHE A 181 -11.54 -11.30 7.45
N ASP A 182 -10.25 -11.63 7.48
CA ASP A 182 -9.56 -12.16 8.65
C ASP A 182 -9.03 -11.02 9.52
N VAL A 183 -9.91 -10.49 10.37
CA VAL A 183 -9.65 -9.32 11.23
C VAL A 183 -9.31 -9.70 12.67
N GLU A 184 -9.52 -10.97 13.06
CA GLU A 184 -9.31 -11.47 14.41
C GLU A 184 -7.86 -11.29 14.91
N PRO A 185 -6.82 -11.44 14.07
CA PRO A 185 -5.44 -11.21 14.49
C PRO A 185 -5.06 -9.74 14.66
N PHE A 186 -6.00 -8.78 14.57
CA PHE A 186 -5.69 -7.35 14.54
C PHE A 186 -6.34 -6.57 15.68
N LEU A 187 -5.55 -5.70 16.31
CA LEU A 187 -6.03 -4.57 17.11
C LEU A 187 -6.15 -3.34 16.22
N PHE A 188 -7.29 -2.66 16.29
CA PHE A 188 -7.54 -1.42 15.57
C PHE A 188 -7.48 -0.23 16.53
N TYR A 189 -6.71 0.79 16.17
CA TYR A 189 -6.62 2.04 16.90
C TYR A 189 -7.32 3.13 16.09
N ILE A 190 -8.50 3.54 16.55
CA ILE A 190 -9.38 4.47 15.85
C ILE A 190 -9.15 5.87 16.41
N LEU A 191 -8.66 6.79 15.59
CA LEU A 191 -8.56 8.19 15.92
C LEU A 191 -9.89 8.87 15.64
N CYS A 192 -10.44 9.53 16.65
CA CYS A 192 -11.67 10.29 16.53
C CYS A 192 -11.51 11.75 16.97
N GLU A 193 -12.28 12.61 16.32
CA GLU A 193 -12.60 13.95 16.79
C GLU A 193 -13.95 13.91 17.50
N VAL A 194 -14.00 14.42 18.72
CA VAL A 194 -15.16 14.33 19.60
C VAL A 194 -15.79 15.70 19.77
N ASP A 195 -17.08 15.76 19.49
CA ASP A 195 -17.93 16.93 19.64
C ASP A 195 -19.12 16.64 20.58
N LYS A 196 -20.17 17.48 20.53
CA LYS A 196 -21.38 17.31 21.34
C LYS A 196 -22.28 16.16 20.84
N GLN A 197 -22.08 15.68 19.62
CA GLN A 197 -22.92 14.69 18.94
C GLN A 197 -22.30 13.28 19.04
N GLY A 198 -20.98 13.16 19.18
CA GLY A 198 -20.28 11.90 19.36
C GLY A 198 -18.79 11.96 19.04
N ALA A 199 -18.19 10.79 18.84
CA ALA A 199 -16.82 10.61 18.37
C ALA A 199 -16.83 10.24 16.88
N HIS A 200 -16.38 11.17 16.05
CA HIS A 200 -16.32 11.06 14.60
C HIS A 200 -14.98 10.48 14.17
N VAL A 201 -15.00 9.40 13.40
CA VAL A 201 -13.77 8.72 12.94
C VAL A 201 -13.01 9.62 11.95
N VAL A 202 -11.76 9.92 12.28
CA VAL A 202 -10.84 10.69 11.44
C VAL A 202 -9.89 9.76 10.68
N GLY A 203 -9.49 8.67 11.32
CA GLY A 203 -8.59 7.70 10.73
C GLY A 203 -8.36 6.52 11.67
N TYR A 204 -7.62 5.54 11.20
CA TYR A 204 -7.24 4.40 12.04
C TYR A 204 -5.91 3.79 11.59
N PHE A 205 -5.31 3.00 12.47
CA PHE A 205 -4.27 2.05 12.08
C PHE A 205 -4.52 0.69 12.74
N SER A 206 -4.13 -0.40 12.07
CA SER A 206 -4.25 -1.76 12.58
C SER A 206 -2.88 -2.32 12.97
N LYS A 207 -2.80 -2.97 14.13
CA LYS A 207 -1.61 -3.66 14.63
C LYS A 207 -1.90 -5.16 14.72
N VAL A 208 -1.01 -5.99 14.19
CA VAL A 208 -1.12 -7.45 14.35
C VAL A 208 -0.92 -7.80 15.83
N MET A 209 -1.88 -8.52 16.41
CA MET A 209 -1.77 -9.18 17.70
C MET A 209 -0.96 -10.46 17.50
N THR A 210 0.36 -10.34 17.54
CA THR A 210 1.22 -11.52 17.53
C THR A 210 1.02 -12.27 18.85
N GLU A 211 0.51 -13.51 18.83
CA GLU A 211 0.53 -14.44 19.98
C GLU A 211 1.96 -14.88 20.40
N VAL A 212 2.96 -14.05 20.13
CA VAL A 212 4.26 -14.21 20.76
C VAL A 212 4.26 -13.30 21.96
N VAL A 213 4.07 -13.89 23.14
CA VAL A 213 4.49 -13.29 24.40
C VAL A 213 6.01 -13.04 24.30
N VAL A 214 6.39 -11.89 23.74
CA VAL A 214 7.75 -11.36 23.80
C VAL A 214 7.72 -10.00 24.48
N PRO A 215 8.68 -9.73 25.38
CA PRO A 215 8.55 -8.78 26.48
C PRO A 215 8.80 -7.33 26.05
N PHE A 216 8.18 -6.86 24.96
CA PHE A 216 8.39 -5.49 24.48
C PHE A 216 7.91 -4.44 25.49
N TRP A 217 6.89 -4.77 26.29
CA TRP A 217 6.42 -3.89 27.38
C TRP A 217 7.43 -3.72 28.52
N ARG A 218 8.44 -4.59 28.64
CA ARG A 218 9.47 -4.47 29.69
C ARG A 218 10.58 -3.49 29.31
N GLU A 219 10.83 -3.27 28.01
CA GLU A 219 11.79 -2.25 27.55
C GLU A 219 11.14 -0.87 27.42
N PHE A 220 9.90 -0.76 26.90
CA PHE A 220 9.29 0.55 26.65
C PHE A 220 8.89 1.32 27.94
N LEU A 221 8.49 0.63 29.01
CA LEU A 221 8.24 1.29 30.30
C LEU A 221 9.52 1.65 31.06
N THR A 222 10.64 0.97 30.78
CA THR A 222 11.93 1.29 31.40
C THR A 222 12.52 2.57 30.78
N GLU A 223 12.32 2.82 29.48
CA GLU A 223 12.74 4.08 28.84
C GLU A 223 11.87 5.29 29.21
N CYS A 224 10.55 5.12 29.39
CA CYS A 224 9.68 6.23 29.82
C CYS A 224 9.97 6.69 31.26
N SER A 225 10.44 5.82 32.15
CA SER A 225 10.79 6.20 33.53
C SER A 225 12.16 6.90 33.63
N PHE A 226 13.04 6.78 32.64
CA PHE A 226 14.40 7.33 32.69
C PHE A 226 14.54 8.73 32.07
N LYS A 227 13.51 9.27 31.41
CA LYS A 227 13.55 10.60 30.76
C LYS A 227 12.91 11.75 31.57
N GLU A 228 12.38 11.50 32.77
CA GLU A 228 11.80 12.53 33.64
C GLU A 228 12.73 13.04 34.76
N GLN A 229 14.01 12.67 34.77
CA GLN A 229 14.97 13.23 35.73
C GLN A 229 16.19 13.82 35.03
N GLY A 230 16.20 15.14 34.89
CA GLY A 230 17.40 15.90 34.55
C GLY A 230 17.11 17.06 33.60
N GLU A 231 16.70 18.19 34.18
CA GLU A 231 17.29 19.52 33.92
C GLU A 231 16.48 20.57 34.71
N TYR A 232 16.98 20.88 35.90
CA TYR A 232 16.84 22.17 36.57
C TYR A 232 18.25 22.71 36.77
#